data_AF-A0A3C0KHK8-F1
#
_entry.id   AF-A0A3C0KHK8-F1
#
_cell.length_a   1.000
_cell.length_b   1.000
_cell.length_c   1.000
_cell.angle_alpha   90.00
_cell.angle_beta   90.00
_cell.angle_gamma   90.00
#
_symmetry.space_group_name_H-M   'P 1'
#
loop_
_entity.id
_entity.type
_entity.pdbx_description
1 polymer ?
#
loop_
_entity_poly.entity_id
_entity_poly.type
_entity_poly.pdbx_seq_one_letter_code
_entity_poly.pdbx_strand_id
1 'polypeptide(L)'
;MSATLSWTEAVILGLVQGLTEFLPVSSSAHLRIIGPLLPSGGDPGAAFTAITQIGTEAAVLLYFRHDIWRIAMAWLRSLAAPGRQTPDSRMGWLIIIGTLPIAILGLVFKDAIETSLRHLQITATMLIVFAL
;
A
#
# COMPACT_ATOMS: atom_id res chain seq x y z
N MET A 1 -19.34 -21.99 -5.55
CA MET A 1 -18.19 -22.88 -5.32
C MET A 1 -17.00 -21.96 -5.05
N SER A 2 -16.40 -21.98 -3.86
CA SER A 2 -15.18 -21.22 -3.59
C SER A 2 -14.06 -21.87 -4.40
N ALA A 3 -13.70 -21.28 -5.54
CA ALA A 3 -12.55 -21.74 -6.30
C ALA A 3 -11.30 -21.53 -5.43
N THR A 4 -10.68 -22.62 -4.98
CA THR A 4 -9.41 -22.56 -4.27
C THR A 4 -8.34 -22.16 -5.27
N LEU A 5 -7.72 -20.99 -5.08
CA LEU A 5 -6.58 -20.55 -5.88
C LEU A 5 -5.50 -21.62 -5.89
N SER A 6 -5.10 -22.05 -7.08
CA SER A 6 -3.94 -22.91 -7.23
C SER A 6 -2.66 -22.16 -6.88
N TRP A 7 -1.63 -22.88 -6.46
CA TRP A 7 -0.32 -22.29 -6.15
C TRP A 7 0.28 -21.52 -7.34
N THR A 8 0.05 -21.99 -8.57
CA THR A 8 0.48 -21.31 -9.79
C THR A 8 -0.23 -19.97 -9.97
N GLU A 9 -1.54 -19.92 -9.73
CA GLU A 9 -2.31 -18.67 -9.78
C GLU A 9 -1.88 -17.71 -8.69
N ALA A 10 -1.61 -18.21 -7.47
CA ALA A 10 -1.09 -17.41 -6.37
C ALA A 10 0.28 -16.79 -6.71
N VAL A 11 1.18 -17.52 -7.38
CA VAL A 11 2.46 -16.98 -7.85
C VAL A 11 2.26 -15.90 -8.91
N ILE A 12 1.39 -16.13 -9.89
CA ILE A 12 1.09 -15.15 -10.94
C ILE A 12 0.54 -13.86 -10.33
N LEU A 13 -0.47 -13.97 -9.48
CA LEU A 13 -1.08 -12.81 -8.82
C LEU A 13 -0.11 -12.11 -7.86
N GLY A 14 0.73 -12.87 -7.16
CA GLY A 14 1.80 -12.32 -6.32
C GLY A 14 2.84 -11.53 -7.12
N LEU A 15 3.21 -12.01 -8.31
CA LEU A 15 4.10 -11.28 -9.23
C LEU A 15 3.43 -10.01 -9.76
N VAL A 16 2.16 -10.09 -10.16
CA VAL A 16 1.38 -8.91 -10.57
C VAL A 16 1.36 -7.87 -9.46
N GLN A 17 1.02 -8.26 -8.23
CA GLN A 17 1.01 -7.37 -7.07
C GLN A 17 2.39 -6.75 -6.86
N GLY A 18 3.46 -7.57 -6.83
CA GLY A 18 4.82 -7.09 -6.61
C GLY A 18 5.31 -6.10 -7.66
N LEU A 19 4.94 -6.31 -8.93
CA LEU A 19 5.33 -5.42 -10.03
C LEU A 19 4.50 -4.12 -10.07
N THR A 20 3.23 -4.19 -9.67
CA THR A 20 2.29 -3.06 -9.83
C THR A 20 2.14 -2.20 -8.57
N GLU A 21 2.48 -2.69 -7.38
CA GLU A 21 2.36 -1.92 -6.13
C GLU A 21 3.28 -0.70 -6.11
N PHE A 22 4.47 -0.82 -6.69
CA PHE A 22 5.47 0.26 -6.71
C PHE A 22 5.34 1.20 -7.91
N LEU A 23 4.47 0.84 -8.86
CA LEU A 23 4.17 1.67 -10.01
C LEU A 23 2.85 2.41 -9.78
N PRO A 24 2.70 3.67 -10.24
CA PRO A 24 1.47 4.43 -10.07
C PRO A 24 0.36 3.96 -11.04
N VAL A 25 0.01 2.67 -10.99
CA VAL A 25 -0.88 2.00 -11.96
C VAL A 25 -2.04 1.24 -11.30
N SER A 26 -2.22 1.34 -9.98
CA SER A 26 -3.25 0.64 -9.19
C SER A 26 -3.13 -0.89 -9.24
N SER A 27 -2.40 -1.45 -8.28
CA SER A 27 -2.22 -2.89 -8.11
C SER A 27 -3.52 -3.66 -7.86
N SER A 28 -4.43 -3.10 -7.05
CA SER A 28 -5.73 -3.70 -6.76
C SER A 28 -6.63 -3.84 -7.99
N ALA A 29 -6.55 -2.90 -8.95
CA ALA A 29 -7.24 -3.01 -10.23
C ALA A 29 -6.68 -4.16 -11.07
N HIS A 30 -5.35 -4.30 -11.14
CA HIS A 30 -4.70 -5.38 -11.89
C HIS A 30 -5.06 -6.77 -11.34
N LEU A 31 -5.06 -6.95 -10.01
CA LEU A 31 -5.49 -8.21 -9.39
C LEU A 31 -6.95 -8.55 -9.71
N ARG A 32 -7.83 -7.54 -9.72
CA ARG A 32 -9.27 -7.72 -10.01
C ARG A 32 -9.54 -8.04 -11.49
N ILE A 33 -8.68 -7.58 -12.40
CA ILE A 33 -8.75 -7.90 -13.83
C ILE A 33 -8.18 -9.28 -14.11
N ILE A 34 -7.02 -9.62 -13.54
CA ILE A 34 -6.28 -10.85 -13.86
C ILE A 34 -6.91 -12.07 -13.19
N GLY A 35 -7.41 -11.96 -11.95
CA GLY A 35 -8.00 -13.08 -11.22
C GLY A 35 -9.09 -13.85 -12.00
N PRO A 36 -10.12 -13.17 -12.54
CA PRO A 36 -11.15 -13.81 -13.37
C PRO A 36 -10.64 -14.40 -14.70
N LEU A 37 -9.48 -13.97 -15.19
CA LEU A 37 -8.85 -14.51 -16.41
C LEU A 37 -8.07 -15.80 -16.15
N LEU A 38 -7.84 -16.15 -14.88
CA LEU A 38 -7.16 -17.37 -14.49
C LEU A 38 -8.13 -18.57 -14.52
N PRO A 39 -7.61 -19.82 -14.63
CA PRO A 39 -8.44 -21.02 -14.74
C PRO A 39 -9.48 -21.20 -13.63
N SER A 40 -9.21 -20.71 -12.42
CA SER A 40 -10.15 -20.72 -11.29
C SER A 40 -11.34 -19.78 -11.45
N GLY A 41 -11.27 -18.80 -12.36
CA GLY A 41 -12.36 -17.89 -12.73
C GLY A 41 -12.89 -17.01 -11.59
N GLY A 42 -12.16 -16.92 -10.47
CA GLY A 42 -12.59 -16.27 -9.25
C GLY A 42 -11.91 -14.92 -9.02
N ASP A 43 -12.60 -14.03 -8.29
CA ASP A 43 -11.94 -12.90 -7.62
C ASP A 43 -10.94 -13.49 -6.60
N PRO A 44 -9.65 -13.10 -6.60
CA PRO A 44 -8.66 -13.58 -5.63
C PRO A 44 -9.11 -13.38 -4.17
N GLY A 45 -10.03 -12.43 -3.97
CA GLY A 45 -10.67 -12.15 -2.70
C GLY A 45 -9.87 -11.15 -1.87
N ALA A 46 -10.58 -10.40 -1.05
CA ALA A 46 -9.99 -9.35 -0.21
C ALA A 46 -8.87 -9.86 0.70
N ALA A 47 -8.98 -11.09 1.19
CA ALA A 47 -7.98 -11.71 2.04
C ALA A 47 -6.64 -11.96 1.30
N PHE A 48 -6.70 -12.44 0.05
CA PHE A 48 -5.49 -12.66 -0.75
C PHE A 48 -4.79 -11.33 -1.04
N THR A 49 -5.55 -10.33 -1.53
CA THR A 49 -5.02 -8.98 -1.81
C THR A 49 -4.34 -8.38 -0.58
N ALA A 50 -4.98 -8.47 0.59
CA ALA A 50 -4.41 -7.96 1.84
C ALA A 50 -3.09 -8.64 2.21
N ILE A 51 -3.02 -9.98 2.10
CA ILE A 51 -1.79 -10.73 2.39
C ILE A 51 -0.67 -10.36 1.40
N THR A 52 -0.99 -10.26 0.11
CA THR A 52 0.03 -9.91 -0.89
C THR A 52 0.52 -8.47 -0.74
N GLN A 53 -0.34 -7.55 -0.28
CA GLN A 53 0.05 -6.17 0.02
C GLN A 53 1.01 -6.09 1.22
N ILE A 54 0.79 -6.90 2.26
CA ILE A 54 1.74 -7.04 3.37
C ILE A 54 3.10 -7.54 2.84
N GLY A 55 3.10 -8.45 1.87
CA GLY A 55 4.32 -8.92 1.22
C GLY A 55 5.11 -7.79 0.54
N THR A 56 4.44 -6.91 -0.20
CA THR A 56 5.07 -5.75 -0.85
C THR A 56 5.53 -4.70 0.15
N GLU A 57 4.78 -4.46 1.21
CA GLU A 57 5.17 -3.54 2.29
C GLU A 57 6.41 -4.07 3.04
N ALA A 58 6.44 -5.36 3.35
CA ALA A 58 7.61 -6.00 3.96
C ALA A 58 8.86 -5.90 3.07
N ALA A 59 8.72 -5.99 1.75
CA ALA A 59 9.81 -5.79 0.80
C ALA A 59 10.40 -4.37 0.90
N VAL A 60 9.55 -3.34 1.02
CA VAL A 60 9.98 -1.94 1.21
C VAL A 60 10.71 -1.78 2.53
N LEU A 61 10.16 -2.30 3.63
CA LEU A 61 10.78 -2.23 4.95
C LEU A 61 12.16 -2.92 4.96
N LEU A 62 12.28 -4.08 4.32
CA LEU A 62 13.54 -4.80 4.21
C LEU A 62 14.55 -4.06 3.34
N TYR A 63 14.13 -3.54 2.18
CA TYR A 63 14.99 -2.83 1.24
C TYR A 63 15.54 -1.54 1.85
N PHE A 64 14.67 -0.70 2.41
CA PHE A 64 15.04 0.59 3.03
C PHE A 64 15.42 0.48 4.51
N ARG A 65 15.64 -0.72 5.06
CA ARG A 65 15.89 -0.93 6.51
C ARG A 65 16.97 -0.03 7.10
N HIS A 66 18.05 0.22 6.36
CA HIS A 66 19.15 1.06 6.83
C HIS A 66 18.80 2.55 6.80
N ASP A 67 18.08 3.00 5.77
CA ASP A 67 17.61 4.38 5.66
C ASP A 67 16.56 4.68 6.72
N ILE A 68 15.59 3.78 6.89
CA ILE A 68 14.57 3.85 7.95
C ILE A 68 15.25 3.94 9.31
N TRP A 69 16.20 3.04 9.60
CA TRP A 69 16.93 3.05 10.88
C TRP A 69 17.72 4.35 11.07
N ARG A 70 18.42 4.83 10.03
CA ARG A 70 19.19 6.08 10.07
C ARG A 70 18.29 7.27 10.37
N ILE A 71 17.18 7.42 9.65
CA ILE A 71 16.20 8.49 9.82
C ILE A 71 15.57 8.42 11.21
N ALA A 72 15.11 7.23 11.64
CA ALA A 72 14.49 7.03 12.94
C ALA A 72 15.44 7.39 14.10
N MET A 73 16.69 6.93 14.04
CA MET A 73 17.69 7.24 15.07
C MET A 73 18.09 8.72 15.06
N ALA A 74 18.22 9.35 13.89
CA ALA A 74 18.49 10.78 13.79
C ALA A 74 17.34 11.61 14.38
N TRP A 75 16.09 11.23 14.07
CA TRP A 75 14.89 11.85 14.62
C TRP A 75 14.81 11.70 16.14
N LEU A 76 14.96 10.49 16.69
CA LEU A 76 14.95 10.24 18.14
C LEU A 76 16.03 11.05 18.88
N ARG A 77 17.26 11.11 18.33
CA ARG A 77 18.34 11.93 18.91
C ARG A 77 18.02 13.42 18.89
N SER A 78 17.34 13.90 17.84
CA SER A 78 16.95 15.30 17.75
C SER A 78 15.92 15.71 18.81
N LEU A 79 15.10 14.77 19.31
CA LEU A 79 14.18 15.02 20.42
C LEU A 79 14.93 15.23 21.75
N ALA A 80 16.00 14.47 21.97
CA ALA A 80 16.82 14.58 23.18
C ALA A 80 17.76 15.78 23.17
N ALA A 81 18.15 16.28 21.98
CA ALA A 81 19.01 17.45 21.81
C ALA A 81 18.46 18.40 20.72
N PRO A 82 17.44 19.23 21.04
CA PRO A 82 16.69 20.04 20.06
C PRO A 82 17.52 21.02 19.22
N GLY A 83 18.74 21.34 19.64
CA GLY A 83 19.66 22.26 18.95
C GLY A 83 20.48 21.65 17.80
N ARG A 84 20.40 20.33 17.54
CA ARG A 84 21.16 19.66 16.46
C ARG A 84 20.22 18.96 15.46
N GLN A 85 19.41 19.73 14.75
CA GLN A 85 18.66 19.19 13.63
C GLN A 85 19.58 18.84 12.46
N THR A 86 19.49 17.61 12.01
CA THR A 86 20.18 17.09 10.82
C THR A 86 19.17 16.95 9.68
N PRO A 87 19.62 16.84 8.42
CA PRO A 87 18.73 16.55 7.29
C PRO A 87 17.86 15.30 7.54
N ASP A 88 18.44 14.24 8.12
CA ASP A 88 17.73 13.00 8.45
C ASP A 88 16.69 13.18 9.56
N SER A 89 16.97 13.97 10.61
CA SER A 89 15.96 14.24 11.65
C SER A 89 14.81 15.10 11.12
N ARG A 90 15.10 16.05 10.22
CA ARG A 90 14.07 16.83 9.53
C ARG A 90 13.22 15.94 8.63
N MET A 91 13.83 14.97 7.94
CA MET A 91 13.11 13.97 7.16
C MET A 91 12.14 13.17 8.03
N GLY A 92 12.55 12.76 9.24
CA GLY A 92 11.65 12.09 10.20
C GLY A 92 10.40 12.91 10.52
N TRP A 93 10.54 14.21 10.77
CA TRP A 93 9.39 15.10 10.97
C TRP A 93 8.52 15.24 9.73
N LEU A 94 9.12 15.38 8.54
CA LEU A 94 8.38 15.46 7.29
C LEU A 94 7.57 14.19 7.01
N ILE A 95 8.13 13.01 7.31
CA ILE A 95 7.40 11.73 7.20
C ILE A 95 6.21 11.71 8.15
N ILE A 96 6.39 12.11 9.42
CA ILE A 96 5.30 12.14 10.41
C ILE A 96 4.20 13.12 9.95
N ILE A 97 4.58 14.34 9.57
CA ILE A 97 3.63 15.36 9.11
C ILE A 97 2.93 14.93 7.82
N GLY A 98 3.62 14.23 6.92
CA GLY A 98 3.04 13.72 5.68
C GLY A 98 2.08 12.53 5.88
N THR A 99 2.36 11.67 6.86
CA THR A 99 1.55 10.46 7.14
C THR A 99 0.35 10.73 8.05
N LEU A 100 0.47 11.69 8.97
CA LEU A 100 -0.56 11.98 9.97
C LEU A 100 -1.93 12.36 9.36
N PRO A 101 -2.03 13.25 8.33
CA PRO A 101 -3.32 13.56 7.71
C PRO A 101 -3.99 12.33 7.11
N ILE A 102 -3.24 11.47 6.42
CA ILE A 102 -3.77 10.25 5.81
C ILE A 102 -4.26 9.27 6.89
N ALA A 103 -3.50 9.10 7.99
CA ALA A 103 -3.92 8.25 9.09
C ALA A 103 -5.19 8.77 9.77
N ILE A 104 -5.29 10.08 10.03
CA ILE A 104 -6.47 10.71 10.64
C ILE A 104 -7.68 10.56 9.72
N LEU A 105 -7.54 10.93 8.44
CA LEU A 105 -8.63 10.83 7.47
C LEU A 105 -9.06 9.36 7.30
N GLY A 106 -8.11 8.43 7.21
CA GLY A 106 -8.38 7.00 7.12
C GLY A 106 -9.17 6.46 8.31
N LEU A 107 -8.86 6.89 9.53
CA LEU A 107 -9.59 6.50 10.74
C LEU A 107 -10.97 7.15 10.82
N VAL A 108 -11.07 8.45 10.54
CA VAL A 108 -12.33 9.21 10.61
C VAL A 108 -13.33 8.75 9.53
N PHE A 109 -12.85 8.47 8.33
CA PHE A 109 -13.69 8.11 7.18
C PHE A 109 -13.74 6.61 6.91
N LYS A 110 -13.24 5.75 7.82
CA LYS A 110 -13.16 4.29 7.63
C LYS A 110 -14.49 3.70 7.13
N ASP A 111 -15.60 4.00 7.81
CA ASP A 111 -16.92 3.44 7.48
C ASP A 111 -17.40 3.91 6.09
N ALA A 112 -17.15 5.17 5.73
CA ALA A 112 -17.48 5.72 4.41
C ALA A 112 -16.62 5.11 3.30
N ILE A 113 -15.34 4.82 3.59
CA ILE A 113 -14.40 4.15 2.68
C ILE A 113 -14.86 2.72 2.41
N GLU A 114 -15.25 1.99 3.46
CA GLU A 114 -15.68 0.59 3.34
C GLU A 114 -17.06 0.42 2.69
N THR A 115 -17.92 1.45 2.73
CA THR A 115 -19.29 1.40 2.20
C THR A 115 -19.46 2.26 0.94
N SER A 116 -19.60 3.57 1.12
CA SER A 116 -19.98 4.52 0.07
C SER A 116 -18.94 4.70 -1.03
N LEU A 117 -17.64 4.62 -0.69
CA LEU A 117 -16.55 4.84 -1.65
C LEU A 117 -16.12 3.58 -2.43
N ARG A 118 -16.67 2.40 -2.10
CA ARG A 118 -16.44 1.15 -2.87
C ARG A 118 -17.23 1.09 -4.19
N HIS A 119 -17.98 2.12 -4.56
CA HIS A 119 -18.73 2.12 -5.81
C HIS A 119 -17.80 2.18 -7.03
N LEU A 120 -17.99 1.28 -8.00
CA LEU A 120 -17.11 1.14 -9.17
C LEU A 120 -16.91 2.44 -9.96
N GLN A 121 -17.96 3.27 -10.04
CA GLN A 121 -17.91 4.58 -10.70
C GLN A 121 -16.97 5.56 -10.00
N ILE A 122 -16.91 5.53 -8.65
CA ILE A 122 -16.00 6.37 -7.87
C ILE A 122 -14.57 5.91 -8.10
N THR A 123 -14.32 4.60 -8.01
CA THR A 123 -12.98 4.03 -8.28
C THR A 123 -12.50 4.38 -9.69
N ALA A 124 -13.36 4.23 -10.71
CA ALA A 124 -13.02 4.57 -12.09
C ALA A 124 -12.73 6.06 -12.28
N THR A 125 -13.53 6.94 -11.67
CA THR A 125 -13.32 8.40 -11.73
C THR A 125 -12.00 8.79 -11.07
N MET A 126 -11.70 8.24 -9.89
CA MET A 126 -10.44 8.51 -9.20
C MET A 126 -9.22 8.06 -10.01
N LEU A 127 -9.30 6.91 -10.71
CA LEU A 127 -8.23 6.46 -11.60
C LEU A 127 -7.99 7.41 -12.78
N ILE A 128 -9.07 7.91 -13.41
CA ILE A 128 -8.95 8.87 -14.52
C ILE A 128 -8.35 10.18 -14.02
N VAL A 129 -8.84 10.71 -12.90
CA VAL A 129 -8.32 11.97 -12.32
C VAL A 129 -6.86 11.83 -11.92
N PHE A 130 -6.46 10.70 -11.35
CA PHE A 130 -5.06 10.45 -10.96
C PHE A 130 -4.11 10.34 -12.17
N ALA A 131 -4.63 9.93 -13.34
CA ALA A 131 -3.85 9.80 -14.57
C ALA A 131 -3.68 11.11 -15.37
N LEU A 132 -4.45 12.16 -15.04
CA LEU A 132 -4.39 13.50 -15.64
C LEU A 132 -3.38 14.39 -14.91
#